data_AF-A0A0C4YFS5-F1
#
_entry.id   AF-A0A0C4YFS5-F1
#
_cell.length_a   1.000
_cell.length_b   1.000
_cell.length_c   1.000
_cell.angle_alpha   90.00
_cell.angle_beta   90.00
_cell.angle_gamma   90.00
#
_symmetry.space_group_name_H-M   'P 1'
#
loop_
_entity.id
_entity.type
_entity.pdbx_description
1 polymer ?
#
loop_
_entity_poly.entity_id
_entity_poly.type
_entity_poly.pdbx_seq_one_letter_code
_entity_poly.pdbx_strand_id
1 'polypeptide(L)'
;MRAANLPMQLHPRMRAIDAFIALGDAGLVAVADQLDALHRRDHPDDVHALRVAVRRLRAVCWAFAPALPKAIRARWDGCLRKLAQAASDVRDWDVFISATLRPALDLQPEDPVLLAVHDTAMTRRHYARATMLAQLTEHQHWPLPVLHRDLTHLGAGGAPRAGAAAQDRLAVFARRRLRRACKRVKSLARAARSQDLARVHRFRLGSKRLRYVIEALEPVLAKRYAKRLHGKLVKRQGSLGDLIDGAVARRLMMECLNMPAADAADAADAAHATDVPDAPGTTVAPDRSATISP
;
A
#
# COMPACT_ATOMS: atom_id res chain seq x y z
N MET A 1 0.94 -20.93 22.56
CA MET A 1 -0.04 -21.64 21.72
C MET A 1 -1.44 -21.21 22.09
N ARG A 2 -2.15 -20.52 21.18
CA ARG A 2 -3.60 -20.66 20.94
C ARG A 2 -3.96 -19.88 19.68
N ALA A 3 -4.71 -20.55 18.82
CA ALA A 3 -5.00 -20.17 17.46
C ALA A 3 -6.02 -19.01 17.39
N ALA A 4 -5.74 -18.02 16.53
CA ALA A 4 -6.73 -17.06 16.06
C ALA A 4 -6.66 -16.89 14.53
N ASN A 5 -6.27 -17.94 13.81
CA ASN A 5 -6.55 -18.07 12.39
C ASN A 5 -7.82 -18.90 12.24
N LEU A 6 -8.99 -18.31 12.52
CA LEU A 6 -10.18 -18.78 11.83
C LEU A 6 -9.96 -18.46 10.35
N PRO A 7 -9.89 -19.43 9.43
CA PRO A 7 -9.82 -19.10 8.02
C PRO A 7 -11.15 -18.44 7.67
N MET A 8 -11.15 -17.11 7.51
CA MET A 8 -12.28 -16.38 6.96
C MET A 8 -12.61 -17.00 5.60
N GLN A 9 -13.64 -17.84 5.56
CA GLN A 9 -14.02 -18.50 4.33
C GLN A 9 -14.76 -17.51 3.44
N LEU A 10 -14.01 -16.74 2.65
CA LEU A 10 -14.58 -15.97 1.56
C LEU A 10 -15.24 -16.93 0.59
N HIS A 11 -16.57 -16.90 0.49
CA HIS A 11 -17.30 -17.77 -0.41
C HIS A 11 -17.59 -17.06 -1.75
N PRO A 12 -17.39 -17.70 -2.92
CA PRO A 12 -17.57 -17.08 -4.24
C PRO A 12 -18.95 -16.44 -4.49
N ARG A 13 -19.98 -16.90 -3.76
CA ARG A 13 -21.38 -16.43 -3.86
C ARG A 13 -21.72 -15.25 -2.96
N MET A 14 -20.89 -14.90 -1.97
CA MET A 14 -21.16 -13.76 -1.10
C MET A 14 -21.11 -12.44 -1.88
N ARG A 15 -21.71 -11.38 -1.34
CA ARG A 15 -21.65 -10.07 -2.00
C ARG A 15 -20.27 -9.46 -1.84
N ALA A 16 -19.87 -8.64 -2.81
CA ALA A 16 -18.58 -7.95 -2.75
C ALA A 16 -18.46 -7.06 -1.50
N ILE A 17 -19.56 -6.46 -1.04
CA ILE A 17 -19.55 -5.65 0.18
C ILE A 17 -19.33 -6.49 1.45
N ASP A 18 -19.95 -7.66 1.56
CA ASP A 18 -19.76 -8.57 2.70
C ASP A 18 -18.31 -9.06 2.76
N ALA A 19 -17.71 -9.33 1.59
CA ALA A 19 -16.32 -9.72 1.49
C ALA A 19 -15.36 -8.60 1.91
N PHE A 20 -15.68 -7.36 1.56
CA PHE A 20 -14.94 -6.19 2.04
C PHE A 20 -15.05 -6.05 3.55
N ILE A 21 -16.23 -6.24 4.13
CA ILE A 21 -16.43 -6.15 5.58
C ILE A 21 -15.56 -7.18 6.31
N ALA A 22 -15.61 -8.45 5.88
CA ALA A 22 -14.81 -9.51 6.48
C ALA A 22 -13.29 -9.25 6.36
N LEU A 23 -12.82 -8.89 5.16
CA LEU A 23 -11.39 -8.59 4.93
C LEU A 23 -10.93 -7.31 5.64
N GLY A 24 -11.82 -6.32 5.73
CA GLY A 24 -11.58 -5.06 6.42
C GLY A 24 -11.42 -5.29 7.91
N ASP A 25 -12.32 -6.06 8.51
CA ASP A 25 -12.33 -6.36 9.94
C ASP A 25 -11.05 -7.09 10.37
N ALA A 26 -10.73 -8.21 9.72
CA ALA A 26 -9.50 -8.92 10.02
C ALA A 26 -8.23 -8.11 9.71
N GLY A 27 -8.29 -7.22 8.73
CA GLY A 27 -7.19 -6.29 8.46
C GLY A 27 -7.00 -5.27 9.58
N LEU A 28 -8.10 -4.75 10.17
CA LEU A 28 -8.05 -3.84 11.31
C LEU A 28 -7.55 -4.56 12.56
N VAL A 29 -8.01 -5.80 12.82
CA VAL A 29 -7.49 -6.64 13.91
C VAL A 29 -5.98 -6.85 13.75
N ALA A 30 -5.52 -7.25 12.57
CA ALA A 30 -4.08 -7.44 12.32
C ALA A 30 -3.27 -6.15 12.55
N VAL A 31 -3.80 -4.98 12.15
CA VAL A 31 -3.16 -3.69 12.41
C VAL A 31 -3.11 -3.40 13.91
N ALA A 32 -4.21 -3.60 14.65
CA ALA A 32 -4.26 -3.41 16.10
C ALA A 32 -3.25 -4.31 16.82
N ASP A 33 -3.18 -5.60 16.46
CA ASP A 33 -2.22 -6.54 17.02
C ASP A 33 -0.76 -6.09 16.83
N GLN A 34 -0.44 -5.53 15.65
CA GLN A 34 0.91 -5.02 15.37
C GLN A 34 1.21 -3.73 16.13
N LEU A 35 0.21 -2.86 16.31
CA LEU A 35 0.36 -1.67 17.15
C LEU A 35 0.62 -2.06 18.59
N ASP A 36 -0.11 -3.03 19.13
CA ASP A 36 0.11 -3.54 20.49
C ASP A 36 1.51 -4.18 20.63
N ALA A 37 1.98 -4.90 19.61
CA ALA A 37 3.34 -5.45 19.60
C ALA A 37 4.41 -4.35 19.65
N LEU A 38 4.24 -3.28 18.87
CA LEU A 38 5.17 -2.13 18.84
C LEU A 38 5.27 -1.37 20.17
N HIS A 39 4.18 -1.34 20.95
CA HIS A 39 4.21 -0.74 22.29
C HIS A 39 4.97 -1.62 23.30
N ARG A 40 4.93 -2.95 23.13
CA ARG A 40 5.56 -3.91 24.07
C ARG A 40 7.03 -4.16 23.79
N ARG A 41 7.49 -4.04 22.54
CA ARG A 41 8.87 -4.35 22.14
C ARG A 41 9.36 -3.46 20.99
N ASP A 42 10.68 -3.40 20.84
CA ASP A 42 11.35 -2.70 19.73
C ASP A 42 12.16 -3.69 18.89
N HIS A 43 11.48 -4.54 18.11
CA HIS A 43 12.13 -5.38 17.11
C HIS A 43 11.95 -4.77 15.70
N PRO A 44 12.97 -4.75 14.83
CA PRO A 44 12.85 -4.26 13.45
C PRO A 44 11.71 -4.94 12.66
N ASP A 45 11.41 -6.19 12.98
CA ASP A 45 10.32 -6.94 12.34
C ASP A 45 8.93 -6.43 12.72
N ASP A 46 8.76 -5.73 13.85
CA ASP A 46 7.46 -5.24 14.30
C ASP A 46 6.96 -4.10 13.42
N VAL A 47 7.85 -3.15 13.11
CA VAL A 47 7.55 -2.04 12.19
C VAL A 47 7.29 -2.60 10.79
N HIS A 48 8.08 -3.59 10.37
CA HIS A 48 7.84 -4.29 9.12
C HIS A 48 6.46 -4.96 9.09
N ALA A 49 6.09 -5.68 10.15
CA ALA A 49 4.81 -6.37 10.27
C ALA A 49 3.63 -5.39 10.22
N LEU A 50 3.70 -4.27 10.96
CA LEU A 50 2.69 -3.21 10.90
C LEU A 50 2.53 -2.70 9.47
N ARG A 51 3.64 -2.36 8.80
CA ARG A 51 3.61 -1.87 7.41
C ARG A 51 3.02 -2.90 6.47
N VAL A 52 3.32 -4.19 6.66
CA VAL A 52 2.72 -5.27 5.87
C VAL A 52 1.21 -5.34 6.09
N ALA A 53 0.74 -5.27 7.34
CA ALA A 53 -0.68 -5.27 7.68
C ALA A 53 -1.42 -4.07 7.06
N VAL A 54 -0.91 -2.85 7.26
CA VAL A 54 -1.47 -1.62 6.68
C VAL A 54 -1.48 -1.68 5.16
N ARG A 55 -0.39 -2.16 4.53
CA ARG A 55 -0.30 -2.32 3.07
C ARG A 55 -1.35 -3.29 2.54
N ARG A 56 -1.55 -4.44 3.21
CA ARG A 56 -2.58 -5.42 2.85
C ARG A 56 -3.98 -4.82 2.98
N LEU A 57 -4.25 -4.07 4.03
CA LEU A 57 -5.55 -3.42 4.21
C LEU A 57 -5.81 -2.35 3.14
N ARG A 58 -4.79 -1.54 2.79
CA ARG A 58 -4.87 -0.60 1.65
C ARG A 58 -5.13 -1.32 0.33
N ALA A 59 -4.54 -2.50 0.15
CA ALA A 59 -4.78 -3.34 -1.03
C ALA A 59 -6.24 -3.77 -1.12
N VAL A 60 -6.84 -4.20 0.00
CA VAL A 60 -8.27 -4.52 0.10
C VAL A 60 -9.12 -3.29 -0.26
N CYS A 61 -8.90 -2.13 0.36
CA CYS A 61 -9.63 -0.90 0.06
C CYS A 61 -9.56 -0.52 -1.43
N TRP A 62 -8.38 -0.66 -2.02
CA TRP A 62 -8.20 -0.38 -3.44
C TRP A 62 -8.93 -1.39 -4.33
N ALA A 63 -8.83 -2.68 -4.01
CA ALA A 63 -9.49 -3.75 -4.75
C ALA A 63 -11.01 -3.58 -4.72
N PHE A 64 -11.58 -3.24 -3.57
CA PHE A 64 -13.02 -3.10 -3.34
C PHE A 64 -13.58 -1.70 -3.61
N ALA A 65 -12.75 -0.73 -4.03
CA ALA A 65 -13.18 0.65 -4.31
C ALA A 65 -14.50 0.83 -5.08
N PRO A 66 -14.86 0.03 -6.12
CA PRO A 66 -16.14 0.16 -6.82
C PRO A 66 -17.37 -0.32 -6.05
N ALA A 67 -17.18 -1.07 -4.96
CA ALA A 67 -18.23 -1.52 -4.05
C ALA A 67 -18.46 -0.52 -2.90
N LEU A 68 -17.51 0.39 -2.65
CA LEU A 68 -17.55 1.31 -1.52
C LEU A 68 -18.20 2.65 -1.87
N PRO A 69 -18.95 3.26 -0.94
CA PRO A 69 -19.30 4.67 -1.02
C PRO A 69 -18.03 5.54 -1.11
N LYS A 70 -18.08 6.63 -1.89
CA LYS A 70 -16.93 7.52 -2.10
C LYS A 70 -16.36 8.08 -0.78
N ALA A 71 -17.23 8.46 0.15
CA ALA A 71 -16.84 9.00 1.45
C ALA A 71 -16.07 7.98 2.30
N ILE A 72 -16.57 6.75 2.42
CA ILE A 72 -15.90 5.66 3.13
C ILE A 72 -14.54 5.38 2.49
N ARG A 73 -14.49 5.26 1.15
CA ARG A 73 -13.22 5.04 0.44
C ARG A 73 -12.19 6.13 0.74
N ALA A 74 -12.57 7.41 0.67
CA ALA A 74 -11.67 8.53 0.89
C ALA A 74 -11.14 8.53 2.34
N ARG A 75 -12.03 8.31 3.32
CA ARG A 75 -11.67 8.20 4.72
C ARG A 75 -10.69 7.05 4.98
N TRP A 76 -10.98 5.85 4.49
CA TRP A 76 -10.09 4.69 4.64
C TRP A 76 -8.72 4.93 4.01
N ASP A 77 -8.65 5.49 2.81
CA ASP A 77 -7.37 5.78 2.17
C ASP A 77 -6.55 6.82 2.94
N GLY A 78 -7.17 7.90 3.44
CA GLY A 78 -6.51 8.89 4.26
C GLY A 78 -5.98 8.32 5.58
N CYS A 79 -6.81 7.55 6.28
CA CYS A 79 -6.46 6.94 7.57
C CYS A 79 -5.29 5.96 7.45
N LEU A 80 -5.36 5.04 6.48
CA LEU A 80 -4.30 4.05 6.26
C LEU A 80 -3.02 4.66 5.68
N ARG A 81 -3.13 5.80 4.98
CA ARG A 81 -1.96 6.55 4.51
C ARG A 81 -1.21 7.17 5.68
N LYS A 82 -1.91 7.79 6.63
CA LYS A 82 -1.31 8.35 7.85
C LYS A 82 -0.58 7.28 8.66
N LEU A 83 -1.21 6.13 8.90
CA LEU A 83 -0.56 4.99 9.58
C LEU A 83 0.69 4.51 8.84
N ALA A 84 0.65 4.43 7.51
CA ALA A 84 1.82 4.03 6.73
C ALA A 84 2.94 5.08 6.79
N GLN A 85 2.60 6.38 6.78
CA GLN A 85 3.56 7.48 6.85
C GLN A 85 4.26 7.52 8.21
N ALA A 86 3.51 7.42 9.31
CA ALA A 86 4.08 7.41 10.66
C ALA A 86 5.18 6.36 10.86
N ALA A 87 5.02 5.18 10.25
CA ALA A 87 5.99 4.09 10.33
C ALA A 87 7.05 4.09 9.20
N SER A 88 7.13 5.13 8.37
CA SER A 88 8.05 5.13 7.21
C SER A 88 9.49 5.39 7.61
N ASP A 89 9.75 6.43 8.40
CA ASP A 89 11.12 6.82 8.73
C ASP A 89 11.86 5.75 9.54
N VAL A 90 11.19 5.14 10.52
CA VAL A 90 11.75 4.01 11.28
C VAL A 90 12.12 2.85 10.36
N ARG A 91 11.27 2.55 9.38
CA ARG A 91 11.55 1.46 8.43
C ARG A 91 12.70 1.79 7.50
N ASP A 92 12.82 3.04 7.06
CA ASP A 92 13.92 3.50 6.22
C ASP A 92 15.25 3.29 6.97
N TRP A 93 15.31 3.66 8.27
CA TRP A 93 16.46 3.38 9.13
C TRP A 93 16.70 1.89 9.37
N ASP A 94 15.67 1.09 9.68
CA ASP A 94 15.80 -0.36 9.88
C ASP A 94 16.42 -1.04 8.66
N VAL A 95 15.98 -0.66 7.45
CA VAL A 95 16.52 -1.20 6.19
C VAL A 95 17.94 -0.74 5.97
N PHE A 96 18.25 0.54 6.18
CA PHE A 96 19.61 1.04 6.03
C PHE A 96 20.59 0.35 6.97
N ILE A 97 20.23 0.17 8.24
CA ILE A 97 21.06 -0.52 9.22
C ILE A 97 21.26 -1.99 8.83
N SER A 98 20.18 -2.71 8.54
CA SER A 98 20.24 -4.17 8.31
C SER A 98 20.75 -4.58 6.93
N ALA A 99 20.42 -3.83 5.87
CA ALA A 99 20.70 -4.19 4.49
C ALA A 99 21.88 -3.43 3.87
N THR A 100 22.32 -2.33 4.48
CA THR A 100 23.45 -1.53 3.97
C THR A 100 24.62 -1.50 4.94
N LEU A 101 24.40 -1.05 6.18
CA LEU A 101 25.49 -0.89 7.16
C LEU A 101 26.00 -2.24 7.68
N ARG A 102 25.10 -3.16 8.01
CA ARG A 102 25.51 -4.45 8.57
C ARG A 102 26.41 -5.26 7.61
N PRO A 103 26.06 -5.41 6.32
CA PRO A 103 26.98 -6.05 5.36
C PRO A 103 28.32 -5.32 5.20
N ALA A 104 28.35 -3.99 5.29
CA ALA A 104 29.59 -3.22 5.21
C ALA A 104 30.48 -3.45 6.45
N LEU A 105 29.89 -3.45 7.65
CA LEU A 105 30.58 -3.76 8.90
C LEU A 105 31.06 -5.21 8.97
N ASP A 106 30.30 -6.17 8.41
CA ASP A 106 30.76 -7.56 8.35
C ASP A 106 32.02 -7.72 7.46
N LEU A 107 32.22 -6.83 6.47
CA LEU A 107 33.42 -6.79 5.63
C LEU A 107 34.57 -5.98 6.27
N GLN A 108 34.25 -4.91 7.00
CA GLN A 108 35.20 -4.00 7.63
C GLN A 108 34.79 -3.68 9.08
N PRO A 109 35.00 -4.61 10.04
CA PRO A 109 34.44 -4.49 11.38
C PRO A 109 35.04 -3.36 12.22
N GLU A 110 36.29 -3.00 11.96
CA GLU A 110 37.05 -2.01 12.73
C GLU A 110 37.13 -0.64 12.05
N ASP A 111 36.40 -0.43 10.93
CA ASP A 111 36.40 0.86 10.25
C ASP A 111 35.73 1.93 11.15
N PRO A 112 36.46 2.97 11.58
CA PRO A 112 35.95 3.94 12.54
C PRO A 112 34.84 4.82 11.94
N VAL A 113 34.83 5.02 10.62
CA VAL A 113 33.79 5.81 9.93
C VAL A 113 32.50 5.00 9.86
N LEU A 114 32.56 3.72 9.50
CA LEU A 114 31.38 2.85 9.45
C LEU A 114 30.74 2.69 10.84
N LEU A 115 31.56 2.54 11.88
CA LEU A 115 31.08 2.48 13.27
C LEU A 115 30.39 3.79 13.68
N ALA A 116 30.99 4.95 13.39
CA ALA A 116 30.39 6.26 13.71
C ALA A 116 29.07 6.50 12.93
N VAL A 117 29.00 6.10 11.66
CA VAL A 117 27.77 6.16 10.85
C VAL A 117 26.69 5.25 11.43
N HIS A 118 27.06 4.04 11.85
CA HIS A 118 26.14 3.10 12.49
C HIS A 118 25.54 3.66 13.78
N ASP A 119 26.36 4.24 14.67
CA ASP A 119 25.88 4.83 15.91
C ASP A 119 24.96 6.04 15.68
N THR A 120 25.29 6.85 14.66
CA THR A 120 24.43 7.96 14.23
C THR A 120 23.10 7.44 13.68
N ALA A 121 23.12 6.40 12.85
CA ALA A 121 21.91 5.79 12.29
C ALA A 121 21.02 5.18 13.39
N MET A 122 21.60 4.49 14.37
CA MET A 122 20.90 3.96 15.54
C MET A 122 20.23 5.09 16.35
N THR A 123 20.96 6.17 16.60
CA THR A 123 20.44 7.35 17.30
C THR A 123 19.25 7.96 16.55
N ARG A 124 19.36 8.16 15.22
CA ARG A 124 18.27 8.68 14.40
C ARG A 124 17.07 7.73 14.34
N ARG A 125 17.30 6.43 14.26
CA ARG A 125 16.26 5.41 14.35
C ARG A 125 15.50 5.52 15.68
N HIS A 126 16.19 5.70 16.80
CA HIS A 126 15.57 5.86 18.11
C HIS A 126 14.68 7.11 18.18
N TYR A 127 15.14 8.25 17.66
CA TYR A 127 14.30 9.46 17.55
C TYR A 127 13.08 9.25 16.66
N ALA A 128 13.28 8.68 15.46
CA ALA A 128 12.18 8.37 14.54
C ALA A 128 11.15 7.44 15.19
N ARG A 129 11.60 6.48 16.02
CA ARG A 129 10.72 5.58 16.76
C ARG A 129 9.90 6.32 17.80
N ALA A 130 10.51 7.23 18.56
CA ALA A 130 9.78 8.05 19.54
C ALA A 130 8.69 8.89 18.86
N THR A 131 9.02 9.54 17.74
CA THR A 131 8.05 10.29 16.92
C THR A 131 6.94 9.40 16.38
N MET A 132 7.28 8.22 15.85
CA MET A 132 6.31 7.24 15.37
C MET A 132 5.35 6.82 16.49
N LEU A 133 5.84 6.48 17.68
CA LEU A 133 4.99 6.07 18.80
C LEU A 133 4.06 7.19 19.27
N ALA A 134 4.54 8.43 19.32
CA ALA A 134 3.70 9.58 19.64
C ALA A 134 2.54 9.71 18.63
N GLN A 135 2.85 9.68 17.33
CA GLN A 135 1.84 9.73 16.27
C GLN A 135 0.88 8.53 16.32
N LEU A 136 1.40 7.32 16.59
CA LEU A 136 0.57 6.12 16.65
C LEU A 136 -0.34 6.07 17.88
N THR A 137 0.06 6.69 19.00
CA THR A 137 -0.76 6.80 20.21
C THR A 137 -1.99 7.71 19.96
N GLU A 138 -1.78 8.82 19.26
CA GLU A 138 -2.88 9.63 18.73
C GLU A 138 -3.76 8.80 17.77
N HIS A 139 -3.14 7.89 17.01
CA HIS A 139 -3.86 7.04 16.05
C HIS A 139 -4.66 5.87 16.63
N GLN A 140 -4.30 5.38 17.82
CA GLN A 140 -5.04 4.32 18.51
C GLN A 140 -6.46 4.78 18.89
N HIS A 141 -6.60 6.06 19.23
CA HIS A 141 -7.89 6.70 19.53
C HIS A 141 -8.59 7.21 18.26
N TRP A 142 -7.83 7.52 17.20
CA TRP A 142 -8.34 7.95 15.90
C TRP A 142 -7.33 7.67 14.77
N PRO A 143 -7.55 6.70 13.86
CA PRO A 143 -8.84 6.52 13.18
C PRO A 143 -9.44 5.11 13.25
N LEU A 144 -8.79 4.15 13.93
CA LEU A 144 -9.23 2.74 13.92
C LEU A 144 -10.69 2.53 14.37
N PRO A 145 -11.18 3.18 15.44
CA PRO A 145 -12.59 3.04 15.84
C PRO A 145 -13.57 3.50 14.75
N VAL A 146 -13.20 4.51 13.98
CA VAL A 146 -14.04 5.03 12.88
C VAL A 146 -14.05 4.09 11.69
N LEU A 147 -12.93 3.43 11.39
CA LEU A 147 -12.90 2.39 10.36
C LEU A 147 -13.76 1.20 10.78
N HIS A 148 -13.74 0.81 12.06
CA HIS A 148 -14.61 -0.25 12.57
C HIS A 148 -16.09 0.13 12.48
N ARG A 149 -16.46 1.36 12.88
CA ARG A 149 -17.82 1.89 12.72
C ARG A 149 -18.29 1.88 11.26
N ASP A 150 -17.40 2.16 10.31
CA ASP A 150 -17.72 2.08 8.89
C ASP A 150 -18.09 0.66 8.46
N LEU A 151 -17.38 -0.36 8.97
CA LEU A 151 -17.71 -1.75 8.69
C LEU A 151 -19.07 -2.14 9.26
N THR A 152 -19.38 -1.74 10.49
CA THR A 152 -20.69 -1.96 11.13
C THR A 152 -21.81 -1.31 10.31
N HIS A 153 -21.61 -0.06 9.89
CA HIS A 153 -22.60 0.69 9.11
C HIS A 153 -22.82 0.10 7.72
N LEU A 154 -21.76 -0.40 7.07
CA LEU A 154 -21.87 -1.13 5.81
C LEU A 154 -22.65 -2.44 5.99
N GLY A 155 -22.42 -3.17 7.09
CA GLY A 155 -23.10 -4.44 7.40
C GLY A 155 -24.58 -4.28 7.70
N ALA A 156 -24.96 -3.20 8.38
CA ALA A 156 -26.35 -2.88 8.71
C ALA A 156 -27.18 -2.38 7.50
N GLY A 157 -26.57 -2.26 6.31
CA GLY A 157 -27.24 -1.71 5.13
C GLY A 157 -27.49 -0.21 5.18
N GLY A 158 -26.99 0.48 6.21
CA GLY A 158 -27.22 1.90 6.45
C GLY A 158 -26.49 2.84 5.49
N ALA A 159 -25.58 2.34 4.64
CA ALA A 159 -24.78 3.18 3.74
C ALA A 159 -25.62 3.80 2.62
N PRO A 160 -25.91 5.13 2.64
CA PRO A 160 -26.61 5.77 1.55
C PRO A 160 -25.68 5.76 0.34
N ARG A 161 -26.10 5.08 -0.73
CA ARG A 161 -25.34 4.90 -1.99
C ARG A 161 -24.12 3.97 -1.86
N ALA A 162 -24.39 2.69 -1.62
CA ALA A 162 -23.41 1.63 -1.88
C ALA A 162 -22.84 1.75 -3.30
N GLY A 163 -21.56 1.37 -3.48
CA GLY A 163 -20.94 1.44 -4.80
C GLY A 163 -21.64 0.52 -5.81
N ALA A 164 -21.54 0.84 -7.10
CA ALA A 164 -22.25 0.12 -8.16
C ALA A 164 -21.96 -1.39 -8.19
N ALA A 165 -20.84 -1.83 -7.63
CA ALA A 165 -20.46 -3.24 -7.56
C ALA A 165 -20.70 -3.88 -6.18
N ALA A 166 -21.35 -3.20 -5.23
CA ALA A 166 -21.51 -3.68 -3.85
C ALA A 166 -22.29 -5.01 -3.78
N GLN A 167 -23.35 -5.11 -4.58
CA GLN A 167 -24.23 -6.28 -4.65
C GLN A 167 -23.73 -7.35 -5.64
N ASP A 168 -22.63 -7.10 -6.37
CA ASP A 168 -22.05 -8.11 -7.27
C ASP A 168 -21.64 -9.35 -6.46
N ARG A 169 -21.90 -10.55 -6.99
CA ARG A 169 -21.31 -11.79 -6.46
C ARG A 169 -19.79 -11.68 -6.49
N LEU A 170 -19.13 -12.06 -5.41
CA LEU A 170 -17.68 -11.92 -5.22
C LEU A 170 -16.87 -12.54 -6.36
N ALA A 171 -17.26 -13.70 -6.87
CA ALA A 171 -16.58 -14.33 -8.01
C ALA A 171 -16.61 -13.47 -9.28
N VAL A 172 -17.76 -12.85 -9.58
CA VAL A 172 -17.94 -12.00 -10.75
C VAL A 172 -17.16 -10.70 -10.57
N PHE A 173 -17.27 -10.11 -9.39
CA PHE A 173 -16.52 -8.93 -8.97
C PHE A 173 -15.01 -9.15 -9.13
N ALA A 174 -14.47 -10.21 -8.52
CA ALA A 174 -13.05 -10.53 -8.52
C ALA A 174 -12.50 -10.71 -9.94
N ARG A 175 -13.19 -11.49 -10.78
CA ARG A 175 -12.82 -11.68 -12.19
C ARG A 175 -12.82 -10.37 -12.97
N ARG A 176 -13.82 -9.51 -12.75
CA ARG A 176 -13.95 -8.21 -13.43
C ARG A 176 -12.84 -7.25 -13.00
N ARG A 177 -12.57 -7.13 -11.70
CA ARG A 177 -11.50 -6.28 -11.14
C ARG A 177 -10.13 -6.69 -11.63
N LEU A 178 -9.83 -7.98 -11.57
CA LEU A 178 -8.56 -8.53 -12.02
C LEU A 178 -8.33 -8.32 -13.52
N ARG A 179 -9.35 -8.58 -14.36
CA ARG A 179 -9.25 -8.32 -15.81
C ARG A 179 -8.98 -6.85 -16.12
N ARG A 180 -9.68 -5.92 -15.46
CA ARG A 180 -9.46 -4.48 -15.61
C ARG A 180 -8.05 -4.06 -15.18
N ALA A 181 -7.59 -4.54 -14.01
CA ALA A 181 -6.25 -4.26 -13.51
C ALA A 181 -5.16 -4.79 -14.46
N CYS A 182 -5.28 -6.03 -14.95
CA CYS A 182 -4.37 -6.59 -15.95
C CYS A 182 -4.36 -5.78 -17.26
N LYS A 183 -5.52 -5.38 -17.78
CA LYS A 183 -5.62 -4.54 -19.00
C LYS A 183 -4.93 -3.19 -18.79
N ARG A 184 -5.13 -2.55 -17.64
CA ARG A 184 -4.50 -1.28 -17.29
C ARG A 184 -2.99 -1.40 -17.21
N VAL A 185 -2.46 -2.41 -16.52
CA VAL A 185 -1.01 -2.65 -16.43
C VAL A 185 -0.40 -2.92 -17.80
N LYS A 186 -1.06 -3.71 -18.66
CA LYS A 186 -0.59 -3.94 -20.04
C LYS A 186 -0.53 -2.66 -20.86
N SER A 187 -1.55 -1.79 -20.75
CA SER A 187 -1.58 -0.49 -21.41
C SER A 187 -0.45 0.42 -20.91
N LEU A 188 -0.26 0.50 -19.59
CA LEU A 188 0.82 1.29 -18.99
C LEU A 188 2.21 0.75 -19.36
N ALA A 189 2.38 -0.57 -19.43
CA ALA A 189 3.64 -1.19 -19.86
C ALA A 189 4.00 -0.81 -21.31
N ARG A 190 3.01 -0.72 -22.22
CA ARG A 190 3.24 -0.27 -23.60
C ARG A 190 3.65 1.20 -23.64
N ALA A 191 2.97 2.05 -22.85
CA ALA A 191 3.29 3.48 -22.78
C ALA A 191 4.68 3.75 -22.16
N ALA A 192 5.12 2.93 -21.21
CA ALA A 192 6.43 3.05 -20.57
C ALA A 192 7.61 2.65 -21.47
N ARG A 193 7.37 2.06 -22.65
CA ARG A 193 8.45 1.70 -23.60
C ARG A 193 9.20 2.92 -24.15
N SER A 194 8.58 4.10 -24.14
CA SER A 194 9.21 5.34 -24.58
C SER A 194 10.20 5.92 -23.56
N GLN A 195 10.51 5.20 -22.47
CA GLN A 195 11.44 5.57 -21.38
C GLN A 195 11.19 6.90 -20.66
N ASP A 196 10.09 7.59 -20.97
CA ASP A 196 9.57 8.73 -20.20
C ASP A 196 9.35 8.32 -18.72
N LEU A 197 10.08 9.00 -17.83
CA LEU A 197 10.06 8.76 -16.38
C LEU A 197 8.65 8.80 -15.79
N ALA A 198 7.81 9.74 -16.22
CA ALA A 198 6.44 9.86 -15.74
C ALA A 198 5.58 8.65 -16.16
N ARG A 199 5.87 8.03 -17.32
CA ARG A 199 5.17 6.82 -17.79
C ARG A 199 5.67 5.57 -17.09
N VAL A 200 6.98 5.46 -16.88
CA VAL A 200 7.59 4.38 -16.08
C VAL A 200 7.03 4.41 -14.66
N HIS A 201 6.93 5.59 -14.05
CA HIS A 201 6.33 5.78 -12.73
C HIS A 201 4.86 5.32 -12.68
N ARG A 202 4.05 5.75 -13.65
CA ARG A 202 2.64 5.32 -13.75
C ARG A 202 2.52 3.81 -13.93
N PHE A 203 3.39 3.19 -14.72
CA PHE A 203 3.45 1.73 -14.86
C PHE A 203 3.80 1.03 -13.55
N ARG A 204 4.78 1.55 -12.79
CA ARG A 204 5.13 1.04 -11.46
C ARG A 204 3.93 1.08 -10.53
N LEU A 205 3.23 2.21 -10.47
CA LEU A 205 2.03 2.37 -9.64
C LEU A 205 0.92 1.39 -10.05
N GLY A 206 0.68 1.24 -11.36
CA GLY A 206 -0.28 0.28 -11.90
C GLY A 206 0.06 -1.17 -11.51
N SER A 207 1.34 -1.54 -11.60
CA SER A 207 1.83 -2.87 -11.24
C SER A 207 1.66 -3.15 -9.75
N LYS A 208 1.97 -2.17 -8.88
CA LYS A 208 1.74 -2.24 -7.44
C LYS A 208 0.26 -2.48 -7.12
N ARG A 209 -0.62 -1.73 -7.78
CA ARG A 209 -2.09 -1.88 -7.67
C ARG A 209 -2.58 -3.25 -8.16
N LEU A 210 -2.01 -3.82 -9.23
CA LEU A 210 -2.37 -5.17 -9.67
C LEU A 210 -1.96 -6.23 -8.66
N ARG A 211 -0.76 -6.12 -8.08
CA ARG A 211 -0.31 -7.01 -6.99
C ARG A 211 -1.29 -6.96 -5.82
N TYR A 212 -1.72 -5.77 -5.42
CA TYR A 212 -2.71 -5.57 -4.36
C TYR A 212 -4.04 -6.28 -4.61
N VAL A 213 -4.56 -6.21 -5.84
CA VAL A 213 -5.79 -6.95 -6.20
C VAL A 213 -5.60 -8.45 -6.10
N ILE A 214 -4.44 -8.96 -6.52
CA ILE A 214 -4.15 -10.40 -6.46
C ILE A 214 -4.04 -10.86 -5.02
N GLU A 215 -3.32 -10.12 -4.16
CA GLU A 215 -3.17 -10.44 -2.73
C GLU A 215 -4.52 -10.38 -2.02
N ALA A 216 -5.32 -9.32 -2.23
CA ALA A 216 -6.61 -9.16 -1.56
C ALA A 216 -7.67 -10.19 -2.00
N LEU A 217 -7.61 -10.65 -3.25
CA LEU A 217 -8.59 -11.61 -3.79
C LEU A 217 -8.05 -13.03 -3.87
N GLU A 218 -6.84 -13.29 -3.40
CA GLU A 218 -6.19 -14.61 -3.43
C GLU A 218 -7.11 -15.74 -2.96
N PRO A 219 -7.88 -15.62 -1.86
CA PRO A 219 -8.73 -16.71 -1.38
C PRO A 219 -9.84 -17.11 -2.36
N VAL A 220 -10.23 -16.21 -3.26
CA VAL A 220 -11.34 -16.39 -4.22
C VAL A 220 -10.84 -16.65 -5.65
N LEU A 221 -9.54 -16.47 -5.89
CA LEU A 221 -8.89 -16.74 -7.15
C LEU A 221 -8.44 -18.20 -7.21
N ALA A 222 -8.40 -18.78 -8.42
CA ALA A 222 -7.82 -20.11 -8.60
C ALA A 222 -6.33 -20.08 -8.16
N LYS A 223 -5.95 -20.88 -7.16
CA LYS A 223 -4.61 -20.89 -6.51
C LYS A 223 -3.45 -20.85 -7.51
N ARG A 224 -3.51 -21.66 -8.58
CA ARG A 224 -2.47 -21.72 -9.63
C ARG A 224 -2.29 -20.39 -10.37
N TYR A 225 -3.39 -19.66 -10.58
CA TYR A 225 -3.39 -18.38 -11.27
C TYR A 225 -2.85 -17.26 -10.38
N ALA A 226 -3.27 -17.23 -9.10
CA ALA A 226 -2.78 -16.27 -8.11
C ALA A 226 -1.26 -16.41 -7.91
N LYS A 227 -0.76 -17.63 -7.66
CA LYS A 227 0.67 -17.89 -7.45
C LYS A 227 1.53 -17.51 -8.66
N ARG A 228 1.09 -17.87 -9.88
CA ARG A 228 1.83 -17.55 -11.11
C ARG A 228 1.91 -16.04 -11.39
N LEU A 229 0.81 -15.32 -11.19
CA LEU A 229 0.79 -13.87 -11.38
C LEU A 229 1.59 -13.15 -10.30
N HIS A 230 1.40 -13.54 -9.05
CA HIS A 230 2.14 -12.99 -7.92
C HIS A 230 3.64 -13.14 -8.14
N GLY A 231 4.13 -14.34 -8.48
CA GLY A 231 5.56 -14.57 -8.74
C GLY A 231 6.12 -13.72 -9.89
N LYS A 232 5.38 -13.56 -10.99
CA LYS A 232 5.79 -12.69 -12.11
C LYS A 232 5.83 -11.20 -11.72
N LEU A 233 4.90 -10.76 -10.87
CA LEU A 233 4.84 -9.39 -10.37
C LEU A 233 5.94 -9.10 -9.36
N VAL A 234 6.22 -10.02 -8.44
CA VAL A 234 7.28 -9.89 -7.45
C VAL A 234 8.65 -9.80 -8.13
N LYS A 235 8.96 -10.71 -9.06
CA LYS A 235 10.25 -10.66 -9.79
C LYS A 235 10.47 -9.34 -10.51
N ARG A 236 9.44 -8.80 -11.16
CA ARG A 236 9.53 -7.51 -11.88
C ARG A 236 9.57 -6.30 -10.94
N GLN A 237 9.12 -6.45 -9.71
CA GLN A 237 9.14 -5.39 -8.70
C GLN A 237 10.44 -5.38 -7.89
N GLY A 238 11.09 -6.53 -7.69
CA GLY A 238 12.36 -6.64 -6.96
C GLY A 238 13.42 -5.69 -7.51
N SER A 239 13.69 -5.76 -8.82
CA SER A 239 14.71 -4.93 -9.48
C SER A 239 14.44 -3.42 -9.42
N LEU A 240 13.18 -3.00 -9.21
CA LEU A 240 12.81 -1.60 -9.03
C LEU A 240 12.80 -1.18 -7.55
N GLY A 241 12.68 -2.15 -6.64
CA GLY A 241 12.85 -1.96 -5.20
C GLY A 241 14.30 -1.59 -4.90
N ASP A 242 15.24 -2.37 -5.43
CA ASP A 242 16.68 -2.19 -5.18
C ASP A 242 17.18 -0.77 -5.53
N LEU A 243 16.67 -0.17 -6.61
CA LEU A 243 17.02 1.19 -7.01
C LEU A 243 16.47 2.25 -6.04
N ILE A 244 15.24 2.07 -5.56
CA ILE A 244 14.63 2.98 -4.58
C ILE A 244 15.34 2.84 -3.24
N ASP A 245 15.59 1.60 -2.82
CA ASP A 245 16.25 1.28 -1.56
C ASP A 245 17.69 1.83 -1.57
N GLY A 246 18.41 1.74 -2.70
CA GLY A 246 19.72 2.37 -2.87
C GLY A 246 19.68 3.90 -2.83
N ALA A 247 18.67 4.54 -3.42
CA ALA A 247 18.50 6.00 -3.36
C ALA A 247 18.20 6.48 -1.92
N VAL A 248 17.36 5.75 -1.19
CA VAL A 248 17.07 6.00 0.23
C VAL A 248 18.32 5.78 1.08
N ALA A 249 19.04 4.68 0.88
CA ALA A 249 20.30 4.41 1.58
C ALA A 249 21.33 5.53 1.36
N ARG A 250 21.44 6.06 0.12
CA ARG A 250 22.31 7.21 -0.16
C ARG A 250 21.87 8.45 0.61
N ARG A 251 20.56 8.77 0.63
CA ARG A 251 20.03 9.91 1.39
C ARG A 251 20.38 9.78 2.88
N LEU A 252 20.13 8.61 3.47
CA LEU A 252 20.37 8.33 4.89
C LEU A 252 21.88 8.35 5.24
N MET A 253 22.74 7.90 4.33
CA MET A 253 24.19 8.01 4.47
C MET A 253 24.64 9.48 4.50
N MET A 254 24.16 10.30 3.55
CA MET A 254 24.47 11.74 3.52
C MET A 254 23.99 12.45 4.79
N GLU A 255 22.80 12.07 5.25
CA GLU A 255 22.22 12.51 6.50
C GLU A 255 23.12 12.19 7.70
N CYS A 256 23.65 10.97 7.81
CA CYS A 256 24.60 10.58 8.86
C CYS A 256 25.93 11.35 8.78
N LEU A 257 26.39 11.69 7.57
CA LEU A 257 27.63 12.42 7.33
C LEU A 257 27.45 13.95 7.42
N ASN A 258 26.27 14.45 7.78
CA ASN A 258 25.91 15.87 7.82
C ASN A 258 26.22 16.61 6.49
N MET A 259 26.19 15.90 5.37
CA MET A 259 26.38 16.50 4.06
C MET A 259 25.05 17.05 3.52
N PRO A 260 25.06 18.21 2.82
CA PRO A 260 23.87 18.71 2.16
C PRO A 260 23.37 17.66 1.16
N ALA A 261 22.07 17.34 1.22
CA ALA A 261 21.45 16.43 0.26
C ALA A 261 21.57 17.05 -1.13
N ALA A 262 22.52 16.58 -1.94
CA ALA A 262 22.59 16.96 -3.35
C ALA A 262 21.24 16.65 -3.99
N ASP A 263 20.56 17.69 -4.48
CA ASP A 263 19.16 17.76 -4.89
C ASP A 263 18.53 16.39 -5.19
N ALA A 264 17.97 15.78 -4.15
CA ALA A 264 17.09 14.62 -4.26
C ALA A 264 15.65 15.04 -4.64
N ALA A 265 15.49 16.24 -5.21
CA ALA A 265 14.21 16.86 -5.55
C ALA A 265 13.41 16.03 -6.56
N ASP A 266 14.05 15.22 -7.40
CA ASP A 266 13.33 14.37 -8.37
C ASP A 266 12.90 12.99 -7.84
N ALA A 267 13.43 12.54 -6.69
CA ALA A 267 13.12 11.20 -6.16
C ALA A 267 12.12 11.21 -5.00
N ALA A 268 12.17 12.24 -4.15
CA ALA A 268 11.30 12.36 -2.97
C ALA A 268 9.89 12.86 -3.33
N ASP A 269 9.74 13.73 -4.32
CA ASP A 269 8.43 14.26 -4.72
C ASP A 269 7.55 13.19 -5.38
N ALA A 270 8.16 12.17 -6.01
CA ALA A 270 7.48 10.98 -6.49
C ALA A 270 6.99 10.02 -5.37
N ALA A 271 7.52 10.16 -4.14
CA ALA A 271 7.15 9.35 -2.99
C ALA A 271 6.01 9.97 -2.15
N HIS A 272 5.75 11.27 -2.27
CA HIS A 272 4.74 12.00 -1.49
C HIS A 272 3.67 12.76 -2.28
N ALA A 273 3.81 12.96 -3.60
CA ALA A 273 2.76 13.57 -4.43
C ALA A 273 1.61 12.59 -4.74
N THR A 274 0.71 12.45 -3.78
CA THR A 274 -0.70 12.07 -3.99
C THR A 274 -1.52 13.30 -4.36
N ASP A 275 -1.96 13.44 -5.60
CA ASP A 275 -3.39 13.47 -5.96
C ASP A 275 -3.60 13.43 -7.49
N VAL A 276 -4.70 12.82 -7.94
CA VAL A 276 -5.58 13.23 -9.07
C VAL A 276 -6.75 12.22 -9.09
N PRO A 277 -8.01 12.69 -9.04
CA PRO A 277 -9.19 11.84 -9.08
C PRO A 277 -9.41 11.28 -10.49
N ASP A 278 -9.71 9.99 -10.60
CA ASP A 278 -10.24 9.40 -11.84
C ASP A 278 -11.76 9.28 -11.67
N ALA A 279 -12.49 10.21 -12.28
CA ALA A 279 -13.95 10.14 -12.46
C ALA A 279 -14.24 9.90 -13.95
N PRO A 280 -15.23 9.05 -14.31
CA PRO A 280 -15.48 8.64 -15.68
C PRO A 280 -16.49 9.56 -16.38
N GLY A 281 -16.29 9.80 -17.68
CA GLY A 281 -17.27 10.49 -18.53
C GLY A 281 -16.91 10.31 -20.00
N THR A 282 -17.26 9.16 -20.57
CA THR A 282 -17.32 8.96 -22.02
C THR A 282 -18.64 9.57 -22.50
N THR A 283 -18.60 10.75 -23.11
CA THR A 283 -19.74 11.26 -23.88
C THR A 283 -19.65 10.70 -25.28
N VAL A 284 -20.65 9.88 -25.62
CA VAL A 284 -20.94 9.40 -26.96
C VAL A 284 -21.52 10.57 -27.76
N ALA A 285 -20.91 10.90 -28.88
CA ALA A 285 -21.50 11.76 -29.90
C ALA A 285 -22.46 10.94 -30.76
N PRO A 286 -23.64 11.46 -31.13
CA PRO A 286 -24.33 11.05 -32.34
C PRO A 286 -24.09 12.10 -33.44
N ASP A 287 -23.53 11.63 -34.55
CA ASP A 287 -23.64 12.26 -35.85
C ASP A 287 -25.03 11.94 -36.42
N ARG A 288 -25.85 12.97 -36.69
CA ARG A 288 -26.93 12.97 -37.68
C ARG A 288 -27.16 14.39 -38.21
N SER A 289 -26.62 14.62 -39.39
CA SER A 289 -27.32 15.16 -40.57
C SER A 289 -28.05 16.51 -40.47
N ALA A 290 -27.50 17.45 -41.22
CA ALA A 290 -28.11 18.64 -41.83
C ALA A 290 -29.61 18.54 -42.18
N THR A 291 -30.37 19.63 -41.95
CA THR A 291 -31.19 20.28 -42.99
C THR A 291 -31.45 21.76 -42.62
N ILE A 292 -31.58 22.55 -43.69
CA ILE A 292 -31.61 24.01 -43.88
C ILE A 292 -32.92 24.68 -43.37
N SER A 293 -32.80 25.97 -43.01
CA SER A 293 -33.79 27.03 -42.70
C SER A 293 -35.05 27.14 -43.60
N PRO A 294 -36.00 28.08 -43.31
CA PRO A 294 -36.13 28.99 -42.17
C PRO A 294 -37.34 28.74 -41.25
#